data_AF-A0A957HLT3-F1
#
_entry.id   AF-A0A957HLT3-F1
#
_cell.length_a   1.000
_cell.length_b   1.000
_cell.length_c   1.000
_cell.angle_alpha   90.00
_cell.angle_beta   90.00
_cell.angle_gamma   90.00
#
_symmetry.space_group_name_H-M   'P 1'
#
loop_
_entity.id
_entity.type
_entity.pdbx_description
1 polymer ?
#
loop_
_entity_poly.entity_id
_entity_poly.type
_entity_poly.pdbx_seq_one_letter_code
_entity_poly.pdbx_strand_id
1 'polypeptide(L)'
;QENLGNLEVEGRSGGGLVTVTLTGKGALKGLKIDPSLFKEDDVEVLEDLIVAAHADAKAKVESEMQAKMSEMTAGLPLPPGMKFPF
;
A
#
# COMPACT_ATOMS: atom_id res chain seq x y z
N GLN A 1 10.80 2.04 15.86
CA GLN A 1 10.84 2.27 14.39
C GLN A 1 10.95 0.98 13.57
N GLU A 2 11.23 -0.19 14.16
CA GLU A 2 11.45 -1.44 13.39
C GLU A 2 10.20 -2.06 12.76
N ASN A 3 8.99 -1.84 13.31
CA ASN A 3 7.78 -2.52 12.84
C ASN A 3 7.17 -1.97 11.53
N LEU A 4 7.55 -0.77 11.07
CA LEU A 4 7.02 -0.23 9.79
C LEU A 4 7.79 -0.75 8.56
N GLY A 5 9.06 -1.10 8.72
CA GLY A 5 9.89 -1.60 7.61
C GLY A 5 9.47 -2.99 7.12
N ASN A 6 8.90 -3.81 8.01
CA ASN A 6 8.48 -5.18 7.72
C ASN A 6 7.00 -5.29 7.35
N LEU A 7 6.25 -4.18 7.38
CA LEU A 7 4.87 -4.17 6.91
C LEU A 7 4.89 -4.39 5.40
N GLU A 8 4.10 -5.33 4.90
CA GLU A 8 3.90 -5.59 3.48
C GLU A 8 2.43 -5.41 3.14
N VAL A 9 2.19 -4.67 2.06
CA VAL A 9 0.86 -4.29 1.62
C VAL A 9 0.72 -4.65 0.15
N GLU A 10 -0.37 -5.33 -0.18
CA GLU A 10 -0.70 -5.69 -1.56
C GLU A 10 -1.74 -4.74 -2.14
N GLY A 11 -1.39 -4.11 -3.26
CA GLY A 11 -2.32 -3.42 -4.14
C GLY A 11 -2.66 -4.26 -5.37
N ARG A 12 -3.87 -4.11 -5.89
CA ARG A 12 -4.38 -4.92 -7.00
C ARG A 12 -5.13 -4.07 -8.02
N SER A 13 -5.13 -4.51 -9.27
CA SER A 13 -5.91 -3.92 -10.36
C SER A 13 -6.43 -5.01 -11.29
N GLY A 14 -7.36 -4.65 -12.19
CA GLY A 14 -7.88 -5.57 -13.21
C GLY A 14 -8.59 -6.79 -12.63
N GLY A 15 -9.21 -6.68 -11.45
CA GLY A 15 -9.81 -7.83 -10.76
C GLY A 15 -8.80 -8.81 -10.13
N GLY A 16 -7.54 -8.38 -9.95
CA GLY A 16 -6.47 -9.21 -9.40
C GLY A 16 -5.47 -9.72 -10.42
N LEU A 17 -5.64 -9.35 -11.70
CA LEU A 17 -4.71 -9.71 -12.78
C LEU A 17 -3.31 -9.10 -12.57
N VAL A 18 -3.22 -7.94 -11.92
CA VAL A 18 -1.94 -7.38 -11.47
C VAL A 18 -1.99 -7.16 -9.97
N THR A 19 -0.94 -7.62 -9.27
CA THR A 19 -0.74 -7.40 -7.83
C THR A 19 0.65 -6.82 -7.59
N VAL A 20 0.73 -5.70 -6.88
CA VAL A 20 1.97 -5.05 -6.45
C VAL A 20 2.11 -5.20 -4.94
N THR A 21 3.27 -5.64 -4.47
CA THR A 21 3.61 -5.67 -3.05
C THR A 21 4.55 -4.52 -2.72
N LEU A 22 4.13 -3.63 -1.83
CA LEU A 22 4.96 -2.57 -1.26
C LEU A 22 5.31 -2.87 0.19
N THR A 23 6.48 -2.43 0.62
CA THR A 23 6.82 -2.32 2.04
C THR A 23 6.09 -1.12 2.67
N GLY A 24 6.00 -1.06 4.00
CA GLY A 24 5.45 0.08 4.72
C GLY A 24 6.25 1.40 4.56
N LYS A 25 7.41 1.35 3.88
CA LYS A 25 8.17 2.53 3.45
C LYS A 25 7.90 2.91 1.98
N GLY A 26 6.98 2.22 1.31
CA GLY A 26 6.65 2.41 -0.09
C GLY A 26 7.62 1.75 -1.08
N ALA A 27 8.65 1.02 -0.62
CA ALA A 27 9.55 0.31 -1.53
C ALA A 27 8.85 -0.88 -2.19
N LEU A 28 8.99 -1.02 -3.51
CA LEU A 28 8.43 -2.14 -4.27
C LEU A 28 9.20 -3.42 -3.98
N LYS A 29 8.49 -4.44 -3.50
CA LYS A 29 9.04 -5.75 -3.11
C LYS A 29 8.63 -6.87 -4.06
N GLY A 30 7.47 -6.74 -4.72
CA GLY A 30 6.95 -7.77 -5.60
C GLY A 30 5.97 -7.23 -6.64
N LEU A 31 5.91 -7.92 -7.76
CA LEU A 31 4.96 -7.71 -8.83
C LEU A 31 4.53 -9.08 -9.35
N LYS A 32 3.23 -9.33 -9.39
CA LYS A 32 2.62 -10.51 -10.00
C LYS A 32 1.68 -10.04 -11.11
N ILE A 33 1.82 -10.64 -12.28
CA ILE A 33 1.03 -10.35 -13.46
C ILE A 33 0.45 -11.68 -13.94
N ASP A 34 -0.86 -11.71 -14.18
CA ASP A 34 -1.53 -12.86 -14.74
C ASP A 34 -1.04 -13.13 -16.17
N PRO A 35 -0.70 -14.39 -16.53
CA PRO A 35 -0.17 -14.73 -17.84
C PRO A 35 -1.04 -14.29 -19.02
N SER A 36 -2.35 -14.14 -18.81
CA SER A 36 -3.29 -13.71 -19.85
C SER A 36 -3.02 -12.30 -20.41
N LEU A 37 -2.22 -11.48 -19.70
CA LEU A 37 -1.88 -10.11 -20.09
C LEU A 37 -0.63 -10.00 -20.98
N PHE A 38 0.10 -11.09 -21.26
CA PHE A 38 1.31 -11.07 -22.12
C PHE A 38 0.99 -11.23 -23.61
N LYS A 39 -0.11 -10.63 -24.08
CA LYS A 39 -0.42 -10.56 -25.52
C LYS A 39 0.09 -9.23 -26.06
N GLU A 40 0.54 -9.21 -27.32
CA GLU A 40 1.06 -7.98 -27.95
C GLU A 40 0.02 -6.86 -27.95
N ASP A 41 -1.26 -7.19 -28.12
CA ASP A 41 -2.37 -6.23 -28.12
C ASP A 41 -2.73 -5.71 -26.70
N ASP A 42 -2.22 -6.34 -25.63
CA ASP A 42 -2.57 -6.05 -24.24
C ASP A 42 -1.50 -5.20 -23.51
N VAL A 43 -0.42 -4.76 -24.19
CA VAL A 43 0.72 -4.07 -23.55
C VAL A 43 0.30 -2.77 -22.85
N GLU A 44 -0.47 -1.92 -23.51
CA GLU A 44 -0.95 -0.65 -22.93
C GLU A 44 -1.84 -0.90 -21.71
N VAL A 45 -2.70 -1.91 -21.79
CA VAL A 45 -3.55 -2.33 -20.67
C VAL A 45 -2.70 -2.83 -19.50
N LEU A 46 -1.66 -3.63 -19.76
CA LEU A 46 -0.76 -4.12 -18.74
C LEU A 46 -0.04 -2.98 -18.02
N GLU A 47 0.46 -1.99 -18.76
CA GLU A 47 1.12 -0.81 -18.20
C GLU A 47 0.18 -0.04 -17.26
N ASP A 48 -1.05 0.24 -17.71
CA ASP A 48 -2.07 0.91 -16.91
C ASP A 48 -2.43 0.12 -15.65
N LEU A 49 -2.57 -1.20 -15.77
CA LEU A 49 -2.87 -2.06 -14.63
C LEU A 49 -1.73 -2.07 -13.60
N ILE A 50 -0.47 -2.02 -14.02
CA ILE A 50 0.67 -1.91 -13.10
C ILE A 50 0.62 -0.57 -12.33
N VAL A 51 0.34 0.54 -13.02
CA VAL A 51 0.21 1.86 -12.38
C VAL A 51 -0.94 1.86 -11.39
N ALA A 52 -2.10 1.32 -11.77
CA ALA A 52 -3.27 1.23 -10.91
C ALA A 52 -3.01 0.36 -9.65
N ALA A 53 -2.37 -0.80 -9.81
CA ALA A 53 -2.04 -1.69 -8.69
C ALA A 53 -1.04 -1.04 -7.73
N HIS A 54 -0.06 -0.29 -8.24
CA HIS A 54 0.87 0.47 -7.42
C HIS A 54 0.17 1.59 -6.63
N ALA A 55 -0.72 2.35 -7.27
CA ALA A 55 -1.48 3.41 -6.62
C ALA A 55 -2.37 2.86 -5.49
N ASP A 56 -3.06 1.73 -5.73
CA ASP A 56 -3.84 1.02 -4.71
C ASP A 56 -2.95 0.56 -3.54
N ALA A 57 -1.78 -0.03 -3.82
CA ALA A 57 -0.84 -0.44 -2.77
C ALA A 57 -0.37 0.75 -1.93
N LYS A 58 -0.05 1.88 -2.57
CA LYS A 58 0.41 3.09 -1.90
C LYS A 58 -0.67 3.68 -0.99
N ALA A 59 -1.91 3.80 -1.47
CA ALA A 59 -3.03 4.28 -0.66
C ALA A 59 -3.24 3.41 0.59
N LYS A 60 -3.11 2.09 0.45
CA LYS A 60 -3.19 1.15 1.58
C LYS A 60 -2.02 1.32 2.56
N VAL A 61 -0.78 1.52 2.08
CA VAL A 61 0.38 1.83 2.95
C VAL A 61 0.10 3.09 3.78
N GLU A 62 -0.40 4.16 3.16
CA GLU A 62 -0.73 5.40 3.85
C GLU A 62 -1.82 5.20 4.92
N SER A 63 -2.87 4.42 4.58
CA SER A 63 -3.94 4.07 5.52
C SER A 63 -3.42 3.25 6.72
N GLU A 64 -2.60 2.23 6.48
CA GLU A 64 -1.99 1.42 7.53
C GLU A 64 -1.07 2.23 8.45
N MET A 65 -0.32 3.18 7.88
CA MET A 65 0.52 4.09 8.66
C MET A 65 -0.32 4.98 9.57
N GLN A 66 -1.42 5.55 9.07
CA GLN A 66 -2.33 6.36 9.87
C GLN A 66 -3.00 5.54 10.99
N ALA A 67 -3.41 4.31 10.69
CA ALA A 67 -4.00 3.40 11.67
C ALA A 67 -3.01 3.10 12.83
N LYS A 68 -1.76 2.73 12.51
CA LYS A 68 -0.72 2.47 13.51
C LYS A 68 -0.40 3.69 14.39
N MET A 69 -0.35 4.89 13.79
CA MET A 69 -0.14 6.12 14.56
C MET A 69 -1.31 6.37 15.51
N SER A 70 -2.54 6.17 15.04
CA SER A 70 -3.76 6.31 15.85
C SER A 70 -3.77 5.33 17.03
N GLU A 71 -3.48 4.05 16.80
CA GLU A 71 -3.35 3.03 17.84
C GLU A 71 -2.30 3.39 18.89
N MET A 72 -1.14 3.88 18.46
CA MET A 72 -0.07 4.27 19.37
C MET A 72 -0.47 5.46 20.26
N THR A 73 -1.24 6.41 19.73
CA THR A 73 -1.75 7.56 20.50
C THR A 73 -2.96 7.23 21.38
N ALA A 74 -3.78 6.25 21.00
CA ALA A 74 -4.95 5.82 21.77
C ALA A 74 -4.58 5.11 23.08
N GLY A 75 -3.39 4.52 23.16
CA GLY A 75 -2.87 3.87 24.38
C GLY A 75 -2.15 4.81 25.36
N LEU A 76 -1.90 6.08 25.01
CA LEU A 76 -1.30 7.04 25.92
C LEU A 76 -2.40 7.75 26.73
N PRO A 77 -2.30 7.80 28.08
CA PRO A 77 -3.15 8.69 28.87
C PRO A 77 -2.79 10.12 28.49
N LEU A 78 -3.60 10.74 27.62
CA LEU A 78 -3.38 12.12 27.22
C LEU A 78 -3.60 13.03 28.43
N PRO A 79 -2.60 13.86 28.81
CA PRO A 79 -2.79 14.86 29.85
C PRO A 79 -3.94 15.79 29.45
N PRO A 80 -4.84 16.13 30.39
CA PRO A 80 -5.96 17.02 30.09
C PRO A 80 -5.44 18.37 29.54
N GLY A 81 -5.92 18.75 28.36
CA GLY A 81 -5.55 19.99 27.67
C GLY A 81 -4.56 19.86 26.51
N MET A 82 -4.04 18.66 26.21
CA MET A 82 -3.15 18.45 25.06
C MET A 82 -3.96 18.20 23.78
N LYS A 83 -4.00 19.18 22.87
CA LYS A 83 -4.62 19.06 21.54
C LYS A 83 -3.54 18.62 20.56
N PHE A 84 -3.66 17.44 19.97
CA PHE A 84 -2.70 17.00 18.95
C PHE A 84 -2.81 17.90 17.71
N PRO A 85 -1.69 18.41 17.17
CA PRO A 85 -1.67 19.08 15.89
C PRO A 85 -1.56 18.00 14.82
N PHE A 86 -2.70 17.59 14.27
CA PHE A 86 -2.76 16.91 12.99
C PHE A 86 -3.64 17.76 12.07
#